data_AF-A0A132N8C9-F1
#
_entry.id   AF-A0A132N8C9-F1
#
_cell.length_a   1.000
_cell.length_b   1.000
_cell.length_c   1.000
_cell.angle_alpha   90.00
_cell.angle_beta   90.00
_cell.angle_gamma   90.00
#
_symmetry.space_group_name_H-M   'P 1'
#
loop_
_entity.id
_entity.type
_entity.pdbx_description
1 polymer ?
#
loop_
_entity_poly.entity_id
_entity_poly.type
_entity_poly.pdbx_seq_one_letter_code
_entity_poly.pdbx_strand_id
1 'polypeptide(L)'
;MTSQLEALRRELDRINEEILKWLNRRAEVVQEIGRLKLKQGINRFDPVREREMLDHLVRINTGPFDDQTIRALFKQIFAASLKLQQKQHEDALLVSRARKPEDTVVAVGSVRIGGGTPVIIAGPCSVESEAQTDAVARVIAEHGLGLIRGGAFKPRTSPYDFQGLGVEGLKILREVADRYGLKVVSEIMTPGDLDVAVRYVDIIQIGARNMQNFALLKEVGALSTPVLLKRGMAATIEEFKFAAEYILSHGNPNVILTERGIRTYEKATRNTLDISAVPILKQETHLPVLVDVSHAAGRRDILLPLAKAALAAGADGVMIEVHPDPSVALSDAQQQIDLDTFRRFMAELKTAAPAFV
;
A
#
# COMPACT_ATOMS: atom_id res chain seq x y z
N MET A 1 -16.06 9.31 -60.67
CA MET A 1 -15.41 8.39 -59.69
C MET A 1 -15.55 8.86 -58.23
N THR A 2 -16.00 10.09 -57.95
CA THR A 2 -16.11 10.66 -56.59
C THR A 2 -17.42 10.31 -55.86
N SER A 3 -18.56 10.14 -56.53
CA SER A 3 -19.87 9.98 -55.86
C SER A 3 -20.13 8.59 -55.24
N GLN A 4 -19.72 7.51 -55.90
CA GLN A 4 -19.95 6.14 -55.40
C GLN A 4 -19.06 5.81 -54.19
N LEU A 5 -17.80 6.26 -54.23
CA LEU A 5 -16.88 6.13 -53.10
C LEU A 5 -17.40 6.88 -51.87
N GLU A 6 -17.88 8.11 -52.06
CA GLU A 6 -18.49 8.90 -50.98
C GLU A 6 -19.78 8.26 -50.44
N ALA A 7 -20.59 7.64 -51.29
CA ALA A 7 -21.77 6.90 -50.86
C ALA A 7 -21.40 5.70 -49.98
N LEU A 8 -20.42 4.89 -50.40
CA LEU A 8 -19.93 3.75 -49.63
C LEU A 8 -19.27 4.17 -48.31
N ARG A 9 -18.56 5.31 -48.28
CA ARG A 9 -18.01 5.87 -47.04
C ARG A 9 -19.10 6.30 -46.07
N ARG A 10 -20.14 6.99 -46.56
CA ARG A 10 -21.32 7.34 -45.74
C ARG A 10 -22.06 6.11 -45.21
N GLU A 11 -22.12 5.03 -46.00
CA GLU A 11 -22.67 3.76 -45.54
C GLU A 11 -21.80 3.14 -44.44
N LEU A 12 -20.48 3.12 -44.61
CA LEU A 12 -19.53 2.67 -43.60
C LEU A 12 -19.64 3.47 -42.30
N ASP A 13 -19.80 4.80 -42.38
CA ASP A 13 -20.00 5.66 -41.20
C ASP A 13 -21.26 5.26 -40.42
N ARG A 14 -22.37 4.99 -41.11
CA ARG A 14 -23.61 4.49 -40.47
C ARG A 14 -23.40 3.12 -39.81
N ILE A 15 -22.66 2.22 -40.46
CA ILE A 15 -22.31 0.91 -39.88
C ILE A 15 -21.47 1.11 -38.61
N ASN A 16 -20.50 2.03 -38.61
CA ASN A 16 -19.71 2.36 -37.42
C ASN A 16 -20.58 2.89 -36.27
N GLU A 17 -21.57 3.73 -36.56
CA GLU A 17 -22.53 4.21 -35.56
C GLU A 17 -23.34 3.06 -34.96
N GLU A 18 -23.81 2.11 -35.77
CA GLU A 18 -24.53 0.93 -35.28
C GLU A 18 -23.62 0.02 -34.45
N ILE A 19 -22.37 -0.23 -34.89
CA ILE A 19 -21.38 -0.98 -34.11
C ILE A 19 -21.18 -0.31 -32.74
N LEU A 20 -21.02 1.02 -32.70
CA LEU A 20 -20.85 1.76 -31.45
C LEU A 20 -22.06 1.62 -30.53
N LYS A 21 -23.29 1.70 -31.06
CA LYS A 21 -24.52 1.48 -30.29
C LYS A 21 -24.53 0.09 -29.65
N TRP A 22 -24.19 -0.95 -30.40
CA TRP A 22 -24.15 -2.32 -29.89
C TRP A 22 -23.03 -2.55 -28.88
N LEU A 23 -21.86 -1.94 -29.09
CA LEU A 23 -20.76 -1.99 -28.12
C LEU A 23 -21.16 -1.33 -26.80
N ASN A 24 -21.81 -0.17 -26.83
CA ASN A 24 -22.32 0.51 -25.63
C ASN A 24 -23.38 -0.33 -24.92
N ARG A 25 -24.37 -0.85 -25.66
CA ARG A 25 -25.40 -1.71 -25.06
C ARG A 25 -24.81 -2.97 -24.43
N ARG A 26 -23.82 -3.58 -25.09
CA ARG A 26 -23.09 -4.73 -24.55
C ARG A 26 -22.35 -4.35 -23.27
N ALA A 27 -21.71 -3.19 -23.23
CA ALA A 27 -21.00 -2.70 -22.05
C ALA A 27 -21.95 -2.50 -20.84
N GLU A 28 -23.15 -1.97 -21.05
CA GLU A 28 -24.17 -1.84 -20.00
C GLU A 28 -24.56 -3.20 -19.39
N VAL A 29 -24.85 -4.18 -20.24
CA VAL A 29 -25.20 -5.55 -19.80
C VAL A 29 -24.03 -6.18 -19.03
N VAL A 30 -22.80 -5.99 -19.51
CA VAL A 30 -21.59 -6.46 -18.82
C VAL A 30 -21.46 -5.81 -17.44
N GLN A 31 -21.72 -4.52 -17.29
CA GLN A 31 -21.69 -3.85 -15.99
C GLN A 31 -22.74 -4.40 -15.03
N GLU A 32 -23.95 -4.65 -15.51
CA GLU A 32 -25.01 -5.26 -14.71
C GLU A 32 -24.62 -6.67 -14.24
N ILE A 33 -24.08 -7.51 -15.13
CA ILE A 33 -23.49 -8.81 -14.77
C ILE A 33 -22.39 -8.63 -13.72
N GLY A 34 -21.52 -7.63 -13.89
CA GLY A 34 -20.45 -7.32 -12.94
C GLY A 34 -20.98 -7.03 -11.53
N ARG A 35 -22.03 -6.22 -11.42
CA ARG A 35 -22.71 -5.94 -10.13
C ARG A 35 -23.31 -7.19 -9.50
N LEU A 36 -23.91 -8.08 -10.29
CA LEU A 36 -24.48 -9.34 -9.80
C LEU A 36 -23.39 -10.31 -9.33
N LYS A 37 -22.31 -10.47 -10.12
CA LYS A 37 -21.15 -11.28 -9.75
C LYS A 37 -20.52 -10.80 -8.44
N LEU A 38 -20.41 -9.48 -8.26
CA LEU A 38 -19.89 -8.88 -7.04
C LEU A 38 -20.70 -9.32 -5.81
N LYS A 39 -22.03 -9.17 -5.87
CA LYS A 39 -22.93 -9.53 -4.77
C LYS A 39 -22.87 -11.02 -4.42
N GLN A 40 -22.52 -11.86 -5.40
CA GLN A 40 -22.45 -13.31 -5.24
C GLN A 40 -21.03 -13.84 -4.98
N GLY A 41 -20.00 -12.98 -4.96
CA GLY A 41 -18.60 -13.39 -4.78
C GLY A 41 -18.03 -14.23 -5.93
N ILE A 42 -18.57 -14.10 -7.14
CA ILE A 42 -18.15 -14.89 -8.32
C ILE A 42 -16.98 -14.19 -9.03
N ASN A 43 -16.02 -14.98 -9.52
CA ASN A 43 -14.88 -14.48 -10.29
C ASN A 43 -15.29 -13.64 -11.51
N ARG A 44 -14.59 -12.52 -11.70
CA ARG A 44 -14.83 -11.58 -12.80
C ARG A 44 -14.46 -12.21 -14.13
N PHE A 45 -13.23 -12.74 -14.21
CA PHE A 45 -12.70 -13.44 -15.38
C PHE A 45 -13.13 -14.90 -15.38
N ASP A 46 -13.76 -15.32 -16.47
CA ASP A 46 -14.17 -16.70 -16.71
C ASP A 46 -13.70 -17.12 -18.12
N PRO A 47 -12.56 -17.83 -18.22
CA PRO A 47 -12.00 -18.22 -19.50
C PRO A 47 -12.86 -19.27 -20.22
N VAL A 48 -13.66 -20.05 -19.49
CA VAL A 48 -14.56 -21.03 -20.08
C VAL A 48 -15.69 -20.31 -20.79
N ARG A 49 -16.30 -19.34 -20.10
CA ARG A 49 -17.36 -18.50 -20.69
C ARG A 49 -16.86 -17.71 -21.90
N GLU A 50 -15.65 -17.17 -21.83
CA GLU A 50 -15.05 -16.48 -22.96
C GLU A 50 -14.90 -17.41 -24.18
N ARG A 51 -14.37 -18.61 -23.97
CA ARG A 51 -14.23 -19.62 -25.03
C ARG A 51 -15.58 -20.00 -25.65
N GLU A 52 -16.60 -20.27 -24.83
CA GLU A 52 -17.95 -20.60 -25.31
C GLU A 52 -18.52 -19.50 -26.23
N MET A 53 -18.34 -18.22 -25.85
CA MET A 53 -18.79 -17.10 -26.67
C MET A 53 -18.03 -17.04 -28.00
N LEU A 54 -16.70 -17.23 -27.98
CA LEU A 54 -15.89 -17.23 -29.19
C LEU A 54 -16.27 -18.39 -30.13
N ASP A 55 -16.46 -19.59 -29.59
CA ASP A 55 -16.82 -20.77 -30.36
C ASP A 55 -18.22 -20.63 -30.97
N HIS A 56 -19.15 -20.01 -30.24
CA HIS A 56 -20.46 -19.66 -30.77
C HIS A 56 -20.36 -18.68 -31.94
N LEU A 57 -19.59 -17.60 -31.80
CA LEU A 57 -19.40 -16.57 -32.84
C LEU A 57 -18.79 -17.15 -34.12
N VAL A 58 -17.80 -18.03 -33.96
CA VAL A 58 -17.15 -18.74 -35.08
C VAL A 58 -18.13 -19.66 -35.79
N ARG A 59 -18.94 -20.43 -35.05
CA ARG A 59 -19.91 -21.35 -35.64
C ARG A 59 -20.96 -20.65 -36.52
N ILE A 60 -21.29 -19.39 -36.21
CA ILE A 60 -22.28 -18.61 -36.97
C ILE A 60 -21.63 -17.62 -37.97
N ASN A 61 -20.30 -17.62 -38.09
CA ASN A 61 -19.58 -16.71 -38.98
C ASN A 61 -19.79 -17.12 -40.43
N THR A 62 -20.42 -16.25 -41.23
CA THR A 62 -20.57 -16.43 -42.68
C THR A 62 -19.68 -15.48 -43.50
N GLY A 63 -18.72 -14.82 -42.84
CA GLY A 63 -17.71 -13.96 -43.46
C GLY A 63 -18.04 -12.47 -43.47
N PRO A 64 -17.30 -11.66 -44.27
CA PRO A 64 -16.13 -12.02 -45.10
C PRO A 64 -14.82 -12.19 -44.31
N PHE A 65 -14.81 -11.86 -43.01
CA PHE A 65 -13.67 -12.11 -42.13
C PHE A 65 -13.56 -13.60 -41.78
N ASP A 66 -12.33 -14.11 -41.74
CA ASP A 66 -12.07 -15.47 -41.26
C ASP A 66 -12.30 -15.60 -39.73
N ASP A 67 -12.40 -16.84 -39.28
CA ASP A 67 -12.67 -17.17 -37.88
C ASP A 67 -11.59 -16.66 -36.94
N GLN A 68 -10.34 -16.62 -37.39
CA GLN A 68 -9.21 -16.10 -36.61
C GLN A 68 -9.37 -14.60 -36.36
N THR A 69 -9.75 -13.85 -37.38
CA THR A 69 -10.01 -12.41 -37.31
C THR A 69 -11.19 -12.12 -36.40
N ILE A 70 -12.30 -12.84 -36.53
CA ILE A 70 -13.45 -12.71 -35.62
C ILE A 70 -13.04 -12.99 -34.17
N ARG A 71 -12.29 -14.06 -33.91
CA ARG A 71 -11.78 -14.35 -32.56
C ARG A 71 -10.93 -13.21 -32.01
N ALA A 72 -10.03 -12.64 -32.81
CA ALA A 72 -9.16 -11.56 -32.38
C ALA A 72 -9.94 -10.28 -32.02
N LEU A 73 -10.89 -9.87 -32.87
CA LEU A 73 -11.72 -8.68 -32.64
C LEU A 73 -12.57 -8.82 -31.37
N PHE A 74 -13.25 -9.95 -31.21
CA PHE A 74 -14.09 -10.18 -30.03
C PHE A 74 -13.28 -10.32 -28.75
N LYS A 75 -12.07 -10.89 -28.79
CA LYS A 75 -11.16 -10.87 -27.63
C LYS A 75 -10.84 -9.45 -27.17
N GLN A 76 -10.64 -8.50 -28.09
CA GLN A 76 -10.43 -7.09 -27.70
C GLN A 76 -11.67 -6.49 -27.04
N ILE A 77 -12.86 -6.78 -27.56
CA ILE A 77 -14.13 -6.37 -26.95
C ILE A 77 -14.27 -6.96 -25.53
N PHE A 78 -13.92 -8.24 -25.35
CA PHE A 78 -13.99 -8.93 -24.07
C PHE A 78 -12.99 -8.37 -23.07
N ALA A 79 -11.75 -8.11 -23.50
CA ALA A 79 -10.74 -7.46 -22.68
C ALA A 79 -11.17 -6.05 -22.23
N ALA A 80 -11.73 -5.24 -23.14
CA ALA A 80 -12.27 -3.92 -22.79
C ALA A 80 -13.42 -4.01 -21.76
N SER A 81 -14.24 -5.05 -21.87
CA SER A 81 -15.36 -5.30 -20.97
C SER A 81 -14.92 -5.73 -19.58
N LEU A 82 -13.90 -6.58 -19.49
CA LEU A 82 -13.29 -6.97 -18.23
C LEU A 82 -12.69 -5.75 -17.52
N LYS A 83 -11.98 -4.89 -18.27
CA LYS A 83 -11.44 -3.61 -17.75
C LYS A 83 -12.54 -2.70 -17.20
N LEU A 84 -13.68 -2.62 -17.88
CA LEU A 84 -14.82 -1.83 -17.41
C LEU A 84 -15.39 -2.36 -16.07
N GLN A 85 -15.51 -3.68 -15.93
CA GLN A 85 -15.95 -4.29 -14.67
C GLN A 85 -14.93 -4.09 -13.54
N GLN A 86 -13.64 -4.18 -13.85
CA GLN A 86 -12.56 -3.92 -12.90
C GLN A 86 -12.64 -2.49 -12.38
N LYS A 87 -12.70 -1.50 -13.27
CA LYS A 87 -12.80 -0.09 -12.88
C LYS A 87 -14.04 0.20 -12.02
N GLN A 88 -15.21 -0.31 -12.43
CA GLN A 88 -16.43 -0.12 -11.65
C GLN A 88 -16.32 -0.69 -10.23
N HIS A 89 -15.62 -1.81 -10.07
CA HIS A 89 -15.39 -2.39 -8.76
C HIS A 89 -14.42 -1.55 -7.93
N GLU A 90 -13.29 -1.16 -8.52
CA GLU A 90 -12.29 -0.31 -7.86
C GLU A 90 -12.90 1.01 -7.40
N ASP A 91 -13.77 1.62 -8.21
CA ASP A 91 -14.45 2.86 -7.87
C ASP A 91 -15.44 2.69 -6.69
N ALA A 92 -15.94 1.47 -6.44
CA ALA A 92 -16.88 1.17 -5.36
C ALA A 92 -16.21 0.89 -4.00
N LEU A 93 -14.90 0.62 -3.98
CA LEU A 93 -14.14 0.33 -2.77
C LEU A 93 -14.15 1.51 -1.80
N LEU A 94 -14.22 1.24 -0.50
CA LEU A 94 -14.07 2.25 0.55
C LEU A 94 -12.76 3.01 0.41
N VAL A 95 -11.66 2.33 0.10
CA VAL A 95 -10.33 2.95 -0.04
C VAL A 95 -10.20 3.90 -1.23
N SER A 96 -11.10 3.82 -2.21
CA SER A 96 -10.95 4.47 -3.51
C SER A 96 -11.25 5.96 -3.47
N ARG A 97 -10.45 6.75 -4.21
CA ARG A 97 -10.75 8.18 -4.42
C ARG A 97 -12.08 8.44 -5.10
N ALA A 98 -12.54 7.52 -5.96
CA ALA A 98 -13.84 7.67 -6.61
C ALA A 98 -14.99 7.66 -5.59
N ARG A 99 -14.81 6.97 -4.46
CA ARG A 99 -15.78 6.91 -3.37
C ARG A 99 -15.61 8.03 -2.34
N LYS A 100 -14.38 8.42 -2.06
CA LYS A 100 -14.06 9.59 -1.21
C LYS A 100 -12.96 10.42 -1.88
N PRO A 101 -13.32 11.53 -2.54
CA PRO A 101 -12.36 12.37 -3.24
C PRO A 101 -11.32 13.03 -2.32
N GLU A 102 -11.71 13.38 -1.09
CA GLU A 102 -10.88 14.10 -0.13
C GLU A 102 -9.84 13.20 0.55
N ASP A 103 -8.65 13.75 0.77
CA ASP A 103 -7.58 13.07 1.52
C ASP A 103 -8.02 12.70 2.93
N THR A 104 -7.67 11.50 3.36
CA THR A 104 -7.78 11.08 4.75
C THR A 104 -6.58 11.55 5.51
N VAL A 105 -6.84 12.32 6.56
CA VAL A 105 -5.81 12.75 7.52
C VAL A 105 -5.94 11.92 8.77
N VAL A 106 -4.92 11.11 9.04
CA VAL A 106 -4.87 10.27 10.24
C VAL A 106 -4.24 11.07 11.38
N ALA A 107 -5.03 11.39 12.40
CA ALA A 107 -4.62 12.19 13.54
C ALA A 107 -4.17 11.31 14.71
N VAL A 108 -2.96 11.54 15.21
CA VAL A 108 -2.37 10.81 16.33
C VAL A 108 -1.79 11.81 17.32
N GLY A 109 -2.60 12.21 18.31
CA GLY A 109 -2.29 13.37 19.14
C GLY A 109 -2.20 14.64 18.30
N SER A 110 -1.05 15.34 18.35
CA SER A 110 -0.76 16.52 17.53
C SER A 110 -0.30 16.18 16.11
N VAL A 111 0.11 14.94 15.83
CA VAL A 111 0.63 14.54 14.52
C VAL A 111 -0.51 14.33 13.54
N ARG A 112 -0.38 14.87 12.32
CA ARG A 112 -1.38 14.74 11.24
C ARG A 112 -0.76 14.11 10.00
N ILE A 113 -0.92 12.80 9.86
CA ILE A 113 -0.37 12.04 8.74
C ILE A 113 -1.30 12.19 7.53
N GLY A 114 -0.76 12.61 6.38
CA GLY A 114 -1.55 13.02 5.20
C GLY A 114 -2.07 14.46 5.26
N GLY A 115 -1.66 15.26 6.25
CA GLY A 115 -2.10 16.64 6.43
C GLY A 115 -1.37 17.69 5.57
N GLY A 116 -0.65 17.28 4.52
CA GLY A 116 0.13 18.16 3.64
C GLY A 116 1.58 18.42 4.09
N THR A 117 1.90 18.17 5.36
CA THR A 117 3.29 18.16 5.86
C THR A 117 3.74 16.72 6.09
N PRO A 118 4.80 16.23 5.42
CA PRO A 118 5.21 14.85 5.60
C PRO A 118 5.78 14.59 6.99
N VAL A 119 5.59 13.37 7.50
CA VAL A 119 6.05 12.96 8.83
C VAL A 119 7.31 12.11 8.78
N ILE A 120 8.12 12.14 9.82
CA ILE A 120 9.23 11.19 10.00
C ILE A 120 8.91 10.23 11.14
N ILE A 121 8.94 8.93 10.84
CA ILE A 121 8.81 7.86 11.84
C ILE A 121 10.19 7.24 12.02
N ALA A 122 10.81 7.47 13.18
CA ALA A 122 12.13 6.94 13.48
C ALA A 122 12.10 6.04 14.71
N GLY A 123 13.08 5.15 14.84
CA GLY A 123 13.22 4.32 16.03
C GLY A 123 13.88 2.98 15.75
N PRO A 124 14.17 2.19 16.78
CA PRO A 124 14.94 0.95 16.62
C PRO A 124 14.12 -0.16 15.99
N CYS A 125 14.78 -1.05 15.26
CA CYS A 125 14.17 -2.22 14.64
C CYS A 125 13.49 -3.13 15.69
N SER A 126 14.15 -3.37 16.80
CA SER A 126 13.64 -4.10 17.96
C SER A 126 13.76 -3.24 19.20
N VAL A 127 12.84 -3.42 20.14
CA VAL A 127 13.01 -2.90 21.50
C VAL A 127 13.90 -3.89 22.24
N GLU A 128 15.08 -3.44 22.67
CA GLU A 128 16.08 -4.32 23.30
C GLU A 128 16.25 -4.03 24.79
N SER A 129 16.14 -2.75 25.17
CA SER A 129 16.12 -2.31 26.56
C SER A 129 15.54 -0.91 26.69
N GLU A 130 15.23 -0.49 27.91
CA GLU A 130 14.80 0.88 28.20
C GLU A 130 15.88 1.90 27.81
N ALA A 131 17.13 1.71 28.24
CA ALA A 131 18.23 2.62 27.93
C ALA A 131 18.47 2.77 26.42
N GLN A 132 18.37 1.66 25.68
CA GLN A 132 18.49 1.65 24.22
C GLN A 132 17.36 2.45 23.56
N THR A 133 16.13 2.27 24.03
CA THR A 133 14.94 2.96 23.49
C THR A 133 14.94 4.44 23.85
N ASP A 134 15.30 4.79 25.09
CA ASP A 134 15.42 6.16 25.61
C ASP A 134 16.44 6.98 24.82
N ALA A 135 17.62 6.41 24.53
CA ALA A 135 18.65 7.08 23.74
C ALA A 135 18.15 7.48 22.34
N VAL A 136 17.32 6.63 21.72
CA VAL A 136 16.73 6.91 20.40
C VAL A 136 15.58 7.90 20.50
N ALA A 137 14.69 7.76 21.49
CA ALA A 137 13.59 8.69 21.72
C ALA A 137 14.08 10.11 21.98
N ARG A 138 15.16 10.26 22.75
CA ARG A 138 15.80 11.56 22.98
C ARG A 138 16.24 12.23 21.69
N VAL A 139 16.96 11.53 20.80
CA VAL A 139 17.41 12.14 19.54
C VAL A 139 16.24 12.44 18.59
N ILE A 140 15.17 11.65 18.62
CA ILE A 140 13.94 11.93 17.87
C ILE A 140 13.30 13.24 18.35
N ALA A 141 13.15 13.40 19.67
CA ALA A 141 12.60 14.59 20.29
C ALA A 141 13.46 15.85 20.07
N GLU A 142 14.80 15.72 20.10
CA GLU A 142 15.74 16.79 19.75
C GLU A 142 15.48 17.40 18.36
N HIS A 143 14.93 16.61 17.43
CA HIS A 143 14.61 17.07 16.07
C HIS A 143 13.18 17.58 15.90
N GLY A 144 12.38 17.57 16.98
CA GLY A 144 10.98 18.01 16.98
C GLY A 144 10.00 17.01 16.38
N LEU A 145 10.40 15.74 16.21
CA LEU A 145 9.57 14.70 15.61
C LEU A 145 8.54 14.17 16.63
N GLY A 146 7.33 13.84 16.16
CA GLY A 146 6.24 13.36 17.03
C GLY A 146 6.08 11.84 17.14
N LEU A 147 6.79 11.04 16.34
CA LEU A 147 6.57 9.59 16.21
C LEU A 147 7.83 8.78 16.52
N ILE A 148 7.69 7.76 17.38
CA ILE A 148 8.69 6.71 17.59
C ILE A 148 8.15 5.35 17.19
N ARG A 149 8.95 4.58 16.45
CA ARG A 149 8.66 3.18 16.13
C ARG A 149 9.55 2.21 16.89
N GLY A 150 9.02 1.08 17.32
CA GLY A 150 9.81 0.02 17.98
C GLY A 150 9.18 -1.35 17.85
N GLY A 151 9.98 -2.38 17.58
CA GLY A 151 9.48 -3.74 17.39
C GLY A 151 9.43 -4.47 18.72
N ALA A 152 8.27 -4.51 19.36
CA ALA A 152 8.04 -5.32 20.55
C ALA A 152 7.90 -6.81 20.21
N PHE A 153 7.27 -7.10 19.06
CA PHE A 153 7.16 -8.42 18.46
C PHE A 153 7.91 -8.44 17.12
N LYS A 154 8.69 -9.49 16.85
CA LYS A 154 9.55 -9.56 15.66
C LYS A 154 9.20 -10.76 14.78
N PRO A 155 8.72 -10.55 13.54
CA PRO A 155 8.51 -11.65 12.61
C PRO A 155 9.86 -12.09 12.01
N ARG A 156 10.45 -13.15 12.57
CA ARG A 156 11.74 -13.69 12.15
C ARG A 156 11.60 -14.81 11.14
N THR A 157 12.56 -14.91 10.23
CA THR A 157 12.65 -16.06 9.32
C THR A 157 13.11 -17.31 10.07
N SER A 158 14.05 -17.15 11.01
CA SER A 158 14.50 -18.23 11.90
C SER A 158 13.76 -18.16 13.24
N PRO A 159 13.25 -19.29 13.77
CA PRO A 159 12.62 -19.32 15.09
C PRO A 159 13.61 -19.17 16.25
N TYR A 160 14.91 -19.34 16.01
CA TYR A 160 15.97 -19.22 17.03
C TYR A 160 16.51 -17.80 17.17
N ASP A 161 16.09 -16.91 16.28
CA ASP A 161 16.43 -15.50 16.37
C ASP A 161 15.65 -14.81 17.50
N PHE A 162 16.10 -13.63 17.94
CA PHE A 162 15.35 -12.79 18.87
C PHE A 162 13.95 -12.46 18.34
N GLN A 163 12.93 -12.90 19.09
CA GLN A 163 11.50 -12.76 18.76
C GLN A 163 10.86 -11.45 19.26
N GLY A 164 11.61 -10.63 19.99
CA GLY A 164 11.11 -9.43 20.67
C GLY A 164 10.80 -9.66 22.15
N LEU A 165 10.67 -8.57 22.91
CA LEU A 165 10.32 -8.59 24.33
C LEU A 165 8.81 -8.75 24.59
N GLY A 166 7.99 -8.76 23.54
CA GLY A 166 6.53 -8.83 23.62
C GLY A 166 5.96 -7.66 24.42
N VAL A 167 5.05 -7.96 25.34
CA VAL A 167 4.37 -6.93 26.17
C VAL A 167 5.35 -6.07 26.96
N GLU A 168 6.48 -6.61 27.41
CA GLU A 168 7.49 -5.81 28.12
C GLU A 168 8.12 -4.76 27.20
N GLY A 169 8.35 -5.11 25.93
CA GLY A 169 8.79 -4.15 24.93
C GLY A 169 7.76 -3.05 24.65
N LEU A 170 6.47 -3.37 24.71
CA LEU A 170 5.38 -2.39 24.58
C LEU A 170 5.35 -1.41 25.77
N LYS A 171 5.55 -1.90 26.99
CA LYS A 171 5.63 -1.03 28.19
C LYS A 171 6.82 -0.07 28.11
N ILE A 172 8.00 -0.60 27.76
CA ILE A 172 9.22 0.21 27.56
C ILE A 172 8.95 1.33 26.54
N LEU A 173 8.34 0.98 25.39
CA LEU A 173 8.00 1.98 24.37
C LEU A 173 7.06 3.06 24.90
N ARG A 174 6.00 2.68 25.62
CA ARG A 174 5.04 3.62 26.18
C ARG A 174 5.69 4.57 27.19
N GLU A 175 6.42 4.02 28.16
CA GLU A 175 7.09 4.79 29.22
C GLU A 175 8.14 5.75 28.66
N VAL A 176 8.95 5.29 27.69
CA VAL A 176 9.91 6.16 26.98
C VAL A 176 9.18 7.22 26.17
N ALA A 177 8.16 6.86 25.40
CA ALA A 177 7.44 7.82 24.58
C ALA A 177 6.77 8.92 25.41
N ASP A 178 6.20 8.58 26.58
CA ASP A 178 5.56 9.54 27.49
C ASP A 178 6.55 10.58 28.03
N ARG A 179 7.80 10.18 28.34
CA ARG A 179 8.86 11.11 28.78
C ARG A 179 9.17 12.21 27.76
N TYR A 180 9.04 11.89 26.47
CA TYR A 180 9.42 12.77 25.38
C TYR A 180 8.22 13.34 24.61
N GLY A 181 6.98 13.01 25.04
CA GLY A 181 5.76 13.44 24.34
C GLY A 181 5.57 12.79 22.96
N LEU A 182 6.17 11.61 22.73
CA LEU A 182 6.12 10.90 21.45
C LEU A 182 4.90 9.96 21.36
N LYS A 183 4.54 9.60 20.13
CA LYS A 183 3.51 8.61 19.83
C LYS A 183 4.12 7.32 19.29
N VAL A 184 3.63 6.20 19.79
CA VAL A 184 4.23 4.86 19.62
C VAL A 184 3.64 4.15 18.41
N VAL A 185 4.52 3.69 17.52
CA VAL A 185 4.23 2.75 16.44
C VAL A 185 4.88 1.41 16.77
N SER A 186 4.10 0.33 16.86
CA SER A 186 4.64 -1.02 17.06
C SER A 186 3.87 -2.07 16.26
N GLU A 187 4.58 -3.11 15.84
CA GLU A 187 3.99 -4.20 15.05
C GLU A 187 3.28 -5.21 15.93
N ILE A 188 2.04 -5.54 15.56
CA ILE A 188 1.26 -6.62 16.19
C ILE A 188 1.05 -7.72 15.15
N MET A 189 1.30 -8.97 15.56
CA MET A 189 1.37 -10.11 14.63
C MET A 189 0.16 -11.04 14.69
N THR A 190 -0.64 -10.96 15.74
CA THR A 190 -1.78 -11.87 15.98
C THR A 190 -2.94 -11.12 16.65
N PRO A 191 -4.20 -11.49 16.35
CA PRO A 191 -5.37 -10.92 17.02
C PRO A 191 -5.32 -10.97 18.55
N GLY A 192 -4.77 -12.04 19.12
CA GLY A 192 -4.75 -12.26 20.57
C GLY A 192 -3.95 -11.22 21.36
N ASP A 193 -3.04 -10.49 20.69
CA ASP A 193 -2.23 -9.44 21.33
C ASP A 193 -2.87 -8.05 21.23
N LEU A 194 -3.99 -7.88 20.51
CA LEU A 194 -4.57 -6.56 20.25
C LEU A 194 -5.07 -5.88 21.53
N ASP A 195 -5.77 -6.60 22.40
CA ASP A 195 -6.35 -6.07 23.64
C ASP A 195 -5.29 -5.49 24.60
N VAL A 196 -4.10 -6.10 24.62
CA VAL A 196 -2.97 -5.59 25.41
C VAL A 196 -2.25 -4.48 24.65
N ALA A 197 -2.05 -4.63 23.34
CA ALA A 197 -1.30 -3.68 22.52
C ALA A 197 -1.90 -2.27 22.52
N VAL A 198 -3.23 -2.15 22.38
CA VAL A 198 -3.93 -0.85 22.30
C VAL A 198 -3.76 0.01 23.55
N ARG A 199 -3.30 -0.56 24.67
CA ARG A 199 -2.99 0.18 25.91
C ARG A 199 -1.66 0.93 25.82
N TYR A 200 -0.77 0.52 24.93
CA TYR A 200 0.61 0.98 24.86
C TYR A 200 0.94 1.68 23.52
N VAL A 201 0.30 1.26 22.43
CA VAL A 201 0.57 1.81 21.09
C VAL A 201 -0.44 2.89 20.70
N ASP A 202 0.02 3.91 19.99
CA ASP A 202 -0.84 4.91 19.36
C ASP A 202 -1.16 4.56 17.89
N ILE A 203 -0.31 3.75 17.24
CA ILE A 203 -0.49 3.22 15.89
C ILE A 203 -0.11 1.73 15.87
N ILE A 204 -1.01 0.88 15.39
CA ILE A 204 -0.74 -0.54 15.16
C ILE A 204 -0.10 -0.71 13.80
N GLN A 205 1.12 -1.24 13.74
CA GLN A 205 1.72 -1.65 12.47
C GLN A 205 1.32 -3.09 12.13
N ILE A 206 0.87 -3.30 10.89
CA ILE A 206 0.77 -4.62 10.27
C ILE A 206 1.94 -4.78 9.31
N GLY A 207 2.87 -5.68 9.65
CA GLY A 207 4.07 -5.91 8.84
C GLY A 207 3.76 -6.58 7.50
N ALA A 208 4.71 -6.48 6.57
CA ALA A 208 4.59 -6.99 5.20
C ALA A 208 4.22 -8.48 5.11
N ARG A 209 4.65 -9.30 6.08
CA ARG A 209 4.30 -10.74 6.14
C ARG A 209 2.83 -10.99 6.51
N ASN A 210 2.21 -10.04 7.20
CA ASN A 210 0.83 -10.11 7.67
C ASN A 210 -0.13 -9.27 6.82
N MET A 211 0.31 -8.67 5.70
CA MET A 211 -0.57 -7.91 4.79
C MET A 211 -1.75 -8.75 4.28
N GLN A 212 -1.63 -10.09 4.22
CA GLN A 212 -2.72 -11.00 3.84
C GLN A 212 -3.18 -11.90 5.00
N ASN A 213 -2.82 -11.55 6.24
CA ASN A 213 -3.39 -12.18 7.42
C ASN A 213 -4.79 -11.58 7.66
N PHE A 214 -5.77 -12.02 6.86
CA PHE A 214 -7.11 -11.43 6.85
C PHE A 214 -7.81 -11.51 8.20
N ALA A 215 -7.54 -12.53 9.02
CA ALA A 215 -8.05 -12.59 10.39
C ALA A 215 -7.57 -11.39 11.21
N LEU A 216 -6.26 -11.10 11.17
CA LEU A 216 -5.70 -9.92 11.83
C LEU A 216 -6.24 -8.61 11.26
N LEU A 217 -6.38 -8.49 9.93
CA LEU A 217 -6.89 -7.26 9.30
C LEU A 217 -8.32 -6.91 9.73
N LYS A 218 -9.18 -7.93 9.87
CA LYS A 218 -10.57 -7.74 10.33
C LYS A 218 -10.62 -7.25 11.77
N GLU A 219 -9.82 -7.87 12.64
CA GLU A 219 -9.78 -7.54 14.06
C GLU A 219 -9.22 -6.12 14.30
N VAL A 220 -8.15 -5.71 13.60
CA VAL A 220 -7.68 -4.32 13.69
C VAL A 220 -8.64 -3.31 13.03
N GLY A 221 -9.43 -3.77 12.06
CA GLY A 221 -10.51 -2.99 11.45
C GLY A 221 -11.69 -2.73 12.40
N ALA A 222 -11.87 -3.55 13.43
CA ALA A 222 -12.89 -3.35 14.46
C ALA A 222 -12.45 -2.37 15.57
N LEU A 223 -11.18 -1.96 15.59
CA LEU A 223 -10.62 -1.01 16.54
C LEU A 223 -10.69 0.43 16.02
N SER A 224 -10.61 1.41 16.91
CA SER A 224 -10.46 2.83 16.54
C SER A 224 -9.00 3.26 16.39
N THR A 225 -8.05 2.43 16.83
CA THR A 225 -6.62 2.73 16.80
C THR A 225 -6.11 2.78 15.35
N PRO A 226 -5.38 3.83 14.94
CA PRO A 226 -4.78 3.91 13.61
C PRO A 226 -3.94 2.69 13.23
N VAL A 227 -4.00 2.31 11.96
CA VAL A 227 -3.28 1.15 11.41
C VAL A 227 -2.30 1.58 10.34
N LEU A 228 -1.01 1.27 10.53
CA LEU A 228 0.03 1.37 9.53
C LEU A 228 0.17 0.01 8.83
N LEU A 229 -0.31 -0.09 7.59
CA LEU A 229 -0.29 -1.31 6.80
C LEU A 229 0.91 -1.29 5.84
N LYS A 230 1.87 -2.20 6.06
CA LYS A 230 3.00 -2.38 5.14
C LYS A 230 2.61 -3.25 3.96
N ARG A 231 3.03 -2.84 2.75
CA ARG A 231 2.88 -3.65 1.54
C ARG A 231 3.60 -5.00 1.68
N GLY A 232 2.96 -6.07 1.21
CA GLY A 232 3.50 -7.41 1.20
C GLY A 232 4.69 -7.55 0.24
N MET A 233 5.59 -8.49 0.52
CA MET A 233 6.87 -8.63 -0.22
C MET A 233 6.71 -8.84 -1.73
N ALA A 234 5.60 -9.43 -2.17
CA ALA A 234 5.29 -9.66 -3.57
C ALA A 234 3.88 -9.18 -3.94
N ALA A 235 3.30 -8.30 -3.12
CA ALA A 235 1.94 -7.84 -3.32
C ALA A 235 1.85 -6.87 -4.50
N THR A 236 0.85 -7.06 -5.35
CA THR A 236 0.41 -6.06 -6.33
C THR A 236 -0.22 -4.85 -5.62
N ILE A 237 -0.38 -3.74 -6.35
CA ILE A 237 -1.12 -2.58 -5.84
C ILE A 237 -2.59 -2.94 -5.56
N GLU A 238 -3.22 -3.75 -6.41
CA GLU A 238 -4.60 -4.21 -6.22
C GLU A 238 -4.75 -5.00 -4.90
N GLU A 239 -3.86 -5.97 -4.65
CA GLU A 239 -3.88 -6.74 -3.39
C GLU A 239 -3.63 -5.86 -2.17
N PHE A 240 -2.77 -4.84 -2.29
CA PHE A 240 -2.50 -3.91 -1.20
C PHE A 240 -3.72 -3.02 -0.90
N LYS A 241 -4.41 -2.53 -1.93
CA LYS A 241 -5.69 -1.81 -1.79
C LYS A 241 -6.76 -2.70 -1.13
N PHE A 242 -6.86 -3.96 -1.52
CA PHE A 242 -7.82 -4.89 -0.90
C PHE A 242 -7.48 -5.20 0.56
N ALA A 243 -6.20 -5.32 0.92
CA ALA A 243 -5.82 -5.47 2.33
C ALA A 243 -6.24 -4.26 3.18
N ALA A 244 -6.12 -3.04 2.65
CA ALA A 244 -6.66 -1.85 3.30
C ALA A 244 -8.20 -1.86 3.34
N GLU A 245 -8.86 -2.31 2.27
CA GLU A 245 -10.33 -2.46 2.22
C GLU A 245 -10.85 -3.40 3.32
N TYR A 246 -10.13 -4.48 3.66
CA TYR A 246 -10.49 -5.34 4.80
C TYR A 246 -10.56 -4.55 6.11
N ILE A 247 -9.63 -3.62 6.35
CA ILE A 247 -9.61 -2.79 7.56
C ILE A 247 -10.78 -1.79 7.53
N LEU A 248 -10.94 -1.06 6.42
CA LEU A 248 -11.99 -0.02 6.28
C LEU A 248 -13.40 -0.62 6.37
N SER A 249 -13.62 -1.77 5.72
CA SER A 249 -14.92 -2.45 5.72
C SER A 249 -15.35 -2.99 7.08
N HIS A 250 -14.41 -3.13 8.03
CA HIS A 250 -14.69 -3.54 9.40
C HIS A 250 -14.85 -2.36 10.36
N GLY A 251 -14.72 -1.12 9.87
CA GLY A 251 -15.14 0.09 10.58
C GLY A 251 -14.03 1.09 10.88
N ASN A 252 -12.75 0.75 10.67
CA ASN A 252 -11.63 1.64 10.99
C ASN A 252 -11.18 2.48 9.76
N PRO A 253 -11.45 3.79 9.74
CA PRO A 253 -11.07 4.65 8.63
C PRO A 253 -9.60 5.12 8.71
N ASN A 254 -8.90 4.85 9.82
CA ASN A 254 -7.59 5.42 10.12
C ASN A 254 -6.46 4.52 9.62
N VAL A 255 -6.37 4.34 8.29
CA VAL A 255 -5.34 3.50 7.66
C VAL A 255 -4.26 4.34 7.00
N ILE A 256 -3.01 3.94 7.20
CA ILE A 256 -1.81 4.53 6.61
C ILE A 256 -1.13 3.43 5.80
N LEU A 257 -0.92 3.67 4.50
CA LEU A 257 -0.23 2.73 3.63
C LEU A 257 1.28 2.96 3.73
N THR A 258 2.08 1.90 3.73
CA THR A 258 3.54 2.01 3.74
C THR A 258 4.19 1.12 2.69
N GLU A 259 4.75 1.75 1.66
CA GLU A 259 5.64 1.09 0.69
C GLU A 259 6.99 0.78 1.36
N ARG A 260 7.55 -0.40 1.11
CA ARG A 260 8.70 -0.94 1.85
C ARG A 260 9.64 -1.80 1.01
N GLY A 261 9.54 -1.66 -0.31
CA GLY A 261 10.22 -2.46 -1.32
C GLY A 261 9.53 -3.80 -1.59
N ILE A 262 9.56 -4.18 -2.85
CA ILE A 262 9.10 -5.49 -3.35
C ILE A 262 10.30 -6.40 -3.66
N ARG A 263 10.06 -7.71 -3.60
CA ARG A 263 11.04 -8.71 -3.97
C ARG A 263 11.21 -8.76 -5.49
N THR A 264 12.45 -8.72 -5.93
CA THR A 264 12.83 -8.86 -7.34
C THR A 264 14.00 -9.82 -7.48
N TYR A 265 14.58 -9.92 -8.68
CA TYR A 265 15.81 -10.67 -8.93
C TYR A 265 17.09 -9.91 -8.50
N GLU A 266 17.00 -8.61 -8.20
CA GLU A 266 18.13 -7.77 -7.82
C GLU A 266 18.73 -8.23 -6.48
N LYS A 267 20.08 -8.19 -6.37
CA LYS A 267 20.82 -8.64 -5.18
C LYS A 267 21.62 -7.53 -4.50
N ALA A 268 21.81 -6.37 -5.15
CA ALA A 268 22.50 -5.21 -4.59
C ALA A 268 21.71 -4.53 -3.46
N THR A 269 20.39 -4.74 -3.42
CA THR A 269 19.47 -4.25 -2.40
C THR A 269 18.66 -5.42 -1.83
N ARG A 270 18.19 -5.30 -0.58
CA ARG A 270 17.39 -6.35 0.08
C ARG A 270 16.02 -6.51 -0.57
N ASN A 271 15.42 -5.40 -0.97
CA ASN A 271 14.23 -5.32 -1.82
C ASN A 271 14.44 -4.17 -2.81
N THR A 272 13.69 -4.16 -3.91
CA THR A 272 13.67 -3.01 -4.82
C THR A 272 12.59 -2.06 -4.35
N LEU A 273 12.95 -0.82 -4.01
CA LEU A 273 11.97 0.22 -3.68
C LEU A 273 11.11 0.53 -4.92
N ASP A 274 9.82 0.25 -4.84
CA ASP A 274 8.86 0.61 -5.88
C ASP A 274 8.33 2.02 -5.62
N ILE A 275 9.13 3.03 -6.01
CA ILE A 275 8.76 4.44 -5.80
C ILE A 275 7.50 4.83 -6.61
N SER A 276 7.19 4.10 -7.67
CA SER A 276 5.98 4.34 -8.48
C SER A 276 4.69 4.08 -7.70
N ALA A 277 4.74 3.23 -6.67
CA ALA A 277 3.60 2.94 -5.82
C ALA A 277 3.08 4.18 -5.08
N VAL A 278 3.95 5.14 -4.74
CA VAL A 278 3.57 6.35 -4.00
C VAL A 278 2.54 7.19 -4.77
N PRO A 279 2.84 7.71 -5.98
CA PRO A 279 1.87 8.48 -6.75
C PRO A 279 0.66 7.65 -7.19
N ILE A 280 0.84 6.34 -7.50
CA ILE A 280 -0.28 5.47 -7.87
C ILE A 280 -1.28 5.35 -6.72
N LEU A 281 -0.82 4.97 -5.52
CA LEU A 281 -1.68 4.84 -4.34
C LEU A 281 -2.31 6.18 -3.95
N LYS A 282 -1.57 7.29 -4.06
CA LYS A 282 -2.13 8.62 -3.81
C LYS A 282 -3.15 9.07 -4.85
N GLN A 283 -3.12 8.56 -6.09
CA GLN A 283 -4.14 8.85 -7.11
C GLN A 283 -5.35 7.93 -6.99
N GLU A 284 -5.14 6.66 -6.68
CA GLU A 284 -6.20 5.64 -6.64
C GLU A 284 -6.90 5.56 -5.29
N THR A 285 -6.23 5.96 -4.20
CA THR A 285 -6.77 5.93 -2.84
C THR A 285 -6.73 7.30 -2.19
N HIS A 286 -7.60 7.49 -1.20
CA HIS A 286 -7.61 8.69 -0.36
C HIS A 286 -6.74 8.55 0.91
N LEU A 287 -5.99 7.44 1.05
CA LEU A 287 -5.22 7.15 2.26
C LEU A 287 -3.82 7.78 2.18
N PRO A 288 -3.22 8.16 3.32
CA PRO A 288 -1.84 8.61 3.35
C PRO A 288 -0.87 7.47 3.02
N VAL A 289 0.23 7.80 2.34
CA VAL A 289 1.23 6.84 1.84
C VAL A 289 2.62 7.22 2.35
N LEU A 290 3.21 6.35 3.17
CA LEU A 290 4.57 6.47 3.68
C LEU A 290 5.54 5.56 2.91
N VAL A 291 6.84 5.81 3.08
CA VAL A 291 7.91 4.95 2.56
C VAL A 291 8.87 4.52 3.67
N ASP A 292 9.09 3.22 3.82
CA ASP A 292 10.09 2.63 4.70
C ASP A 292 11.40 2.40 3.94
N VAL A 293 12.34 3.34 4.10
CA VAL A 293 13.61 3.32 3.36
C VAL A 293 14.58 2.27 3.89
N SER A 294 14.54 1.99 5.19
CA SER A 294 15.41 0.99 5.84
C SER A 294 15.09 -0.40 5.33
N HIS A 295 13.80 -0.78 5.31
CA HIS A 295 13.43 -2.12 4.91
C HIS A 295 13.44 -2.36 3.40
N ALA A 296 13.19 -1.31 2.62
CA ALA A 296 13.32 -1.36 1.17
C ALA A 296 14.78 -1.59 0.78
N ALA A 297 15.68 -0.67 1.14
CA ALA A 297 17.09 -0.74 0.76
C ALA A 297 17.80 -1.96 1.33
N GLY A 298 17.62 -2.18 2.64
CA GLY A 298 18.47 -3.11 3.39
C GLY A 298 19.93 -2.65 3.51
N ARG A 299 20.23 -1.35 3.29
CA ARG A 299 21.57 -0.76 3.30
C ARG A 299 21.54 0.69 3.77
N ARG A 300 22.51 1.07 4.60
CA ARG A 300 22.60 2.41 5.23
C ARG A 300 22.97 3.53 4.25
N ASP A 301 23.85 3.24 3.30
CA ASP A 301 24.50 4.24 2.44
C ASP A 301 23.54 4.92 1.45
N ILE A 302 22.37 4.32 1.21
CA ILE A 302 21.37 4.84 0.28
C ILE A 302 20.06 5.28 0.96
N LEU A 303 19.98 5.28 2.30
CA LEU A 303 18.75 5.68 3.01
C LEU A 303 18.37 7.13 2.73
N LEU A 304 19.33 8.06 2.77
CA LEU A 304 19.07 9.48 2.52
C LEU A 304 18.62 9.78 1.08
N PRO A 305 19.31 9.27 0.02
CA PRO A 305 18.80 9.37 -1.35
C PRO A 305 17.38 8.84 -1.51
N LEU A 306 17.06 7.68 -0.93
CA LEU A 306 15.71 7.11 -1.04
C LEU A 306 14.66 7.92 -0.27
N ALA A 307 15.02 8.49 0.88
CA ALA A 307 14.13 9.38 1.62
C ALA A 307 13.82 10.66 0.82
N LYS A 308 14.84 11.27 0.21
CA LYS A 308 14.67 12.42 -0.70
C LYS A 308 13.77 12.05 -1.89
N ALA A 309 13.98 10.88 -2.50
CA ALA A 309 13.16 10.40 -3.61
C ALA A 309 11.70 10.15 -3.20
N ALA A 310 11.46 9.57 -2.01
CA ALA A 310 10.13 9.33 -1.48
C ALA A 310 9.35 10.64 -1.30
N LEU A 311 9.99 11.65 -0.73
CA LEU A 311 9.38 12.95 -0.47
C LEU A 311 9.14 13.71 -1.78
N ALA A 312 10.09 13.66 -2.72
CA ALA A 312 9.92 14.22 -4.06
C ALA A 312 8.80 13.54 -4.86
N ALA A 313 8.58 12.24 -4.64
CA ALA A 313 7.46 11.49 -5.24
C ALA A 313 6.10 11.79 -4.57
N GLY A 314 6.08 12.58 -3.50
CA GLY A 314 4.87 13.02 -2.81
C GLY A 314 4.43 12.11 -1.65
N ALA A 315 5.34 11.31 -1.07
CA ALA A 315 5.02 10.53 0.13
C ALA A 315 4.62 11.43 1.30
N ASP A 316 3.64 11.00 2.09
CA ASP A 316 3.15 11.67 3.30
C ASP A 316 4.10 11.47 4.50
N GLY A 317 5.20 10.77 4.30
CA GLY A 317 6.27 10.64 5.28
C GLY A 317 7.24 9.50 4.97
N VAL A 318 8.30 9.44 5.78
CA VAL A 318 9.37 8.46 5.66
C VAL A 318 9.55 7.76 6.99
N MET A 319 9.73 6.44 6.94
CA MET A 319 10.11 5.62 8.09
C MET A 319 11.56 5.16 7.96
N ILE A 320 12.31 5.27 9.06
CA ILE A 320 13.73 4.93 9.13
C ILE A 320 14.07 4.25 10.45
N GLU A 321 15.01 3.31 10.43
CA GLU A 321 15.48 2.64 11.63
C GLU A 321 16.75 3.26 12.21
N VAL A 322 16.74 3.51 13.52
CA VAL A 322 17.81 4.17 14.28
C VAL A 322 18.13 3.36 15.53
N HIS A 323 19.40 3.07 15.76
CA HIS A 323 19.87 2.32 16.93
C HIS A 323 21.08 3.03 17.55
N PRO A 324 21.25 3.07 18.89
CA PRO A 324 22.39 3.75 19.49
C PRO A 324 23.73 3.09 19.13
N ASP A 325 23.75 1.76 19.03
CA ASP A 325 24.91 0.99 18.56
C ASP A 325 24.44 -0.11 17.59
N PRO A 326 24.32 0.19 16.29
CA PRO A 326 23.82 -0.77 15.31
C PRO A 326 24.64 -2.08 15.22
N SER A 327 25.90 -2.08 15.68
CA SER A 327 26.78 -3.25 15.56
C SER A 327 26.38 -4.41 16.48
N VAL A 328 25.72 -4.10 17.60
CA VAL A 328 25.25 -5.08 18.61
C VAL A 328 23.75 -5.33 18.56
N ALA A 329 23.03 -4.73 17.62
CA ALA A 329 21.58 -4.84 17.53
C ALA A 329 21.11 -6.29 17.26
N LEU A 330 20.03 -6.69 17.93
CA LEU A 330 19.44 -8.05 17.84
C LEU A 330 18.67 -8.30 16.53
N SER A 331 18.49 -7.26 15.73
CA SER A 331 17.85 -7.31 14.41
C SER A 331 18.34 -6.17 13.52
N ASP A 332 18.42 -6.43 12.22
CA ASP A 332 18.72 -5.43 11.19
C ASP A 332 19.99 -4.60 11.48
N ALA A 333 20.98 -5.22 12.13
CA ALA A 333 22.25 -4.59 12.51
C ALA A 333 22.87 -3.84 11.32
N GLN A 334 22.83 -4.39 10.12
CA GLN A 334 23.41 -3.78 8.91
C GLN A 334 22.57 -2.64 8.30
N GLN A 335 21.33 -2.45 8.72
CA GLN A 335 20.36 -1.51 8.12
C GLN A 335 20.15 -0.26 8.97
N GLN A 336 20.18 -0.41 10.30
CA GLN A 336 19.96 0.70 11.23
C GLN A 336 21.12 1.69 11.18
N ILE A 337 20.83 2.99 11.28
CA ILE A 337 21.84 4.03 11.42
C ILE A 337 22.04 4.40 12.90
N ASP A 338 23.25 4.83 13.23
CA ASP A 338 23.56 5.34 14.57
C ASP A 338 22.98 6.75 14.80
N LEU A 339 23.06 7.24 16.04
CA LEU A 339 22.48 8.54 16.42
C LEU A 339 23.11 9.71 15.65
N ASP A 340 24.42 9.69 15.40
CA ASP A 340 25.13 10.79 14.72
C ASP A 340 24.85 10.81 13.22
N THR A 341 24.72 9.62 12.63
CA THR A 341 24.24 9.44 11.26
C THR A 341 22.80 9.89 11.14
N PHE A 342 21.95 9.63 12.13
CA PHE A 342 20.57 10.14 12.14
C PHE A 342 20.53 11.67 12.23
N ARG A 343 21.35 12.31 13.07
CA ARG A 343 21.47 13.78 13.11
C ARG A 343 21.84 14.37 11.75
N ARG A 344 22.85 13.79 11.08
CA ARG A 344 23.27 14.20 9.74
C ARG A 344 22.18 13.97 8.69
N PHE A 345 21.54 12.80 8.73
CA PHE A 345 20.41 12.47 7.88
C PHE A 345 19.31 13.52 7.99
N MET A 346 18.91 13.90 9.21
CA MET A 346 17.86 14.89 9.45
C MET A 346 18.28 16.30 8.99
N ALA A 347 19.53 16.70 9.24
CA ALA A 347 20.03 17.99 8.77
C ALA A 347 20.01 18.10 7.24
N GLU A 348 20.44 17.06 6.53
CA GLU A 348 20.43 17.04 5.06
C GLU A 348 19.02 16.89 4.47
N LEU A 349 18.13 16.15 5.14
CA LEU A 349 16.76 15.99 4.68
C LEU A 349 15.99 17.30 4.77
N LYS A 350 16.18 18.08 5.85
CA LYS A 350 15.59 19.42 6.02
C LYS A 350 16.00 20.39 4.90
N THR A 351 17.24 20.31 4.43
CA THR A 351 17.72 21.13 3.29
C THR A 351 17.03 20.75 1.97
N ALA A 352 16.71 19.47 1.78
CA ALA A 352 16.07 18.99 0.54
C ALA A 352 14.55 19.22 0.53
N ALA A 353 13.91 19.30 1.70
CA ALA A 353 12.49 19.55 1.83
C ALA A 353 12.21 20.22 3.19
N PRO A 354 11.94 21.54 3.19
CA PRO A 354 12.02 22.36 4.41
C PRO A 354 10.86 22.21 5.39
N ALA A 355 9.84 21.37 5.12
CA ALA A 355 8.68 21.22 5.99
C ALA A 355 8.37 19.74 6.27
N PHE A 356 8.73 19.27 7.47
CA PHE A 356 8.31 17.98 8.04
C PHE A 356 7.94 18.16 9.53
N VAL A 357 7.04 17.32 10.05
CA VAL A 357 6.57 17.33 11.46
C VAL A 357 6.87 16.00 12.14
#